data_AF-A0A376C1L5-F1
#
_entry.id   AF-A0A376C1L5-F1
#
_cell.length_a   1.000
_cell.length_b   1.000
_cell.length_c   1.000
_cell.angle_alpha   90.00
_cell.angle_beta   90.00
_cell.angle_gamma   90.00
#
_symmetry.space_group_name_H-M   'P 1'
#
loop_
_entity.id
_entity.type
_entity.pdbx_description
1 polymer ?
#
loop_
_entity_poly.entity_id
_entity_poly.type
_entity_poly.pdbx_seq_one_letter_code
_entity_poly.pdbx_strand_id
1 'polypeptide(L)'
;MGIAVTSFFYSCSTERELENETSQKLEQSLSAKGSEVCEIFDNATESSMIGGVKSVNFDNGISTNCDNNILIFPTLQAYGDAIIKLDQLIDDHNDAFDQQTINMTDEQADDYADTTGFDENEPLTKFEDELKFCSLRKEIETQEAQWLAQQTDGAWNISASPDDHFIDDETERALLSLGSEFIVGDCRTGYTLYKRYDWGYVSFPLNDPSQVSQALAAFKQFT
;
A
#
# COMPACT_ATOMS: atom_id res chain seq x y z
N MET A 1 8.71 82.49 -15.20
CA MET A 1 7.70 81.41 -15.09
C MET A 1 8.29 80.19 -15.78
N GLY A 2 8.65 79.17 -15.02
CA GLY A 2 9.02 77.85 -15.53
C GLY A 2 8.28 76.82 -14.69
N ILE A 3 7.49 75.95 -15.33
CA ILE A 3 6.67 74.94 -14.68
C ILE A 3 7.54 73.68 -14.52
N ALA A 4 7.72 73.23 -13.28
CA ALA A 4 8.32 71.94 -12.99
C ALA A 4 7.24 70.86 -13.00
N VAL A 5 7.38 69.86 -13.87
CA VAL A 5 6.56 68.65 -13.88
C VAL A 5 7.28 67.62 -13.01
N THR A 6 6.63 67.20 -11.92
CA THR A 6 7.09 66.09 -11.09
C THR A 6 6.27 64.85 -11.43
N SER A 7 6.93 63.84 -11.99
CA SER A 7 6.35 62.52 -12.27
C SER A 7 6.14 61.78 -10.96
N PHE A 8 4.90 61.35 -10.70
CA PHE A 8 4.60 60.35 -9.67
C PHE A 8 4.95 58.96 -10.20
N PHE A 9 5.99 58.35 -9.65
CA PHE A 9 6.19 56.90 -9.75
C PHE A 9 5.36 56.24 -8.64
N TYR A 10 4.30 55.53 -9.04
CA TYR A 10 3.57 54.62 -8.15
C TYR A 10 4.49 53.42 -7.84
N SER A 11 4.76 53.20 -6.55
CA SER A 11 5.60 52.12 -6.05
C SER A 11 4.78 50.82 -5.97
N CYS A 12 4.96 49.90 -6.92
CA CYS A 12 4.45 48.51 -6.89
C CYS A 12 5.29 47.61 -5.94
N SER A 13 5.60 48.07 -4.74
CA SER A 13 6.44 47.30 -3.79
C SER A 13 5.63 46.54 -2.74
N THR A 14 4.41 46.98 -2.42
CA THR A 14 3.64 46.44 -1.29
C THR A 14 2.88 45.14 -1.60
N GLU A 15 2.39 44.94 -2.83
CA GLU A 15 1.66 43.71 -3.19
C GLU A 15 2.60 42.50 -3.30
N ARG A 16 3.81 42.72 -3.82
CA ARG A 16 4.82 41.68 -4.03
C ARG A 16 5.45 41.20 -2.72
N GLU A 17 5.53 42.06 -1.71
CA GLU A 17 5.98 41.70 -0.37
C GLU A 17 4.92 40.88 0.37
N LEU A 18 3.63 41.22 0.22
CA LEU A 18 2.53 40.48 0.83
C LEU A 18 2.36 39.07 0.23
N GLU A 19 2.50 38.92 -1.09
CA GLU A 19 2.48 37.59 -1.75
C GLU A 19 3.66 36.71 -1.33
N ASN A 20 4.85 37.31 -1.12
CA ASN A 20 6.05 36.60 -0.73
C ASN A 20 6.00 36.15 0.74
N GLU A 21 5.50 37.00 1.64
CA GLU A 21 5.28 36.64 3.05
C GLU A 21 4.18 35.58 3.22
N THR A 22 3.14 35.62 2.40
CA THR A 22 2.05 34.63 2.44
C THR A 22 2.52 33.28 1.90
N SER A 23 3.32 33.27 0.82
CA SER A 23 3.93 32.06 0.27
C SER A 23 4.96 31.44 1.23
N GLN A 24 5.81 32.25 1.85
CA GLN A 24 6.77 31.76 2.85
C GLN A 24 6.09 31.22 4.12
N LYS A 25 4.99 31.83 4.57
CA LYS A 25 4.18 31.27 5.68
C LYS A 25 3.48 29.98 5.30
N LEU A 26 3.00 29.86 4.05
CA LEU A 26 2.39 28.63 3.55
C LEU A 26 3.43 27.50 3.48
N GLU A 27 4.62 27.78 2.91
CA GLU A 27 5.76 26.87 2.82
C GLU A 27 6.29 26.47 4.21
N GLN A 28 6.41 27.40 5.16
CA GLN A 28 6.79 27.08 6.54
C GLN A 28 5.71 26.27 7.27
N SER A 29 4.42 26.51 6.99
CA SER A 29 3.33 25.73 7.60
C SER A 29 3.23 24.31 7.04
N LEU A 30 3.56 24.12 5.74
CA LEU A 30 3.70 22.83 5.08
C LEU A 30 4.96 22.09 5.56
N SER A 31 6.07 22.80 5.73
CA SER A 31 7.35 22.24 6.21
C SER A 31 7.31 21.81 7.68
N ALA A 32 6.59 22.53 8.55
CA ALA A 32 6.52 22.19 9.98
C ALA A 32 5.52 21.05 10.29
N LYS A 33 4.48 20.85 9.46
CA LYS A 33 3.52 19.74 9.61
C LYS A 33 3.86 18.50 8.77
N GLY A 34 4.60 18.67 7.67
CA GLY A 34 5.17 17.56 6.91
C GLY A 34 6.30 16.82 7.64
N SER A 35 6.84 17.36 8.74
CA SER A 35 8.00 16.82 9.46
C SER A 35 7.74 15.44 10.09
N GLU A 36 6.61 15.23 10.78
CA GLU A 36 6.37 13.96 11.50
C GLU A 36 5.97 12.82 10.57
N VAL A 37 5.12 13.05 9.56
CA VAL A 37 4.77 12.02 8.54
C VAL A 37 6.03 11.56 7.81
N CYS A 38 6.89 12.52 7.47
CA CYS A 38 8.15 12.24 6.82
C CYS A 38 9.10 11.40 7.66
N GLU A 39 9.27 11.75 8.94
CA GLU A 39 10.12 10.98 9.84
C GLU A 39 9.64 9.53 10.00
N ILE A 40 8.32 9.30 10.03
CA ILE A 40 7.76 7.94 10.12
C ILE A 40 8.08 7.15 8.85
N PHE A 41 7.88 7.74 7.67
CA PHE A 41 8.01 7.04 6.39
C PHE A 41 9.45 7.00 5.84
N ASP A 42 10.34 7.87 6.32
CA ASP A 42 11.77 7.81 6.02
C ASP A 42 12.48 6.68 6.79
N ASN A 43 11.95 6.27 7.94
CA ASN A 43 12.44 5.14 8.71
C ASN A 43 11.75 3.81 8.36
N ALA A 44 10.89 3.80 7.34
CA ALA A 44 10.19 2.61 6.86
C ALA A 44 11.16 1.58 6.27
N THR A 45 10.78 0.30 6.34
CA THR A 45 11.59 -0.80 5.78
C THR A 45 11.36 -0.86 4.28
N GLU A 46 12.41 -0.71 3.48
CA GLU A 46 12.32 -0.78 2.01
C GLU A 46 12.47 -2.22 1.50
N SER A 47 11.66 -2.58 0.52
CA SER A 47 11.67 -3.90 -0.11
C SER A 47 12.96 -4.10 -0.91
N SER A 48 13.53 -5.30 -0.79
CA SER A 48 14.65 -5.71 -1.64
C SER A 48 14.17 -6.29 -2.97
N MET A 49 12.91 -6.75 -3.02
CA MET A 49 12.27 -7.34 -4.20
C MET A 49 11.70 -6.28 -5.16
N ILE A 50 11.17 -5.16 -4.63
CA ILE A 50 10.52 -4.09 -5.41
C ILE A 50 11.01 -2.72 -4.94
N GLY A 51 11.91 -2.11 -5.72
CA GLY A 51 12.52 -0.84 -5.35
C GLY A 51 11.52 0.29 -5.09
N GLY A 52 11.74 1.06 -4.03
CA GLY A 52 10.89 2.18 -3.62
C GLY A 52 9.62 1.78 -2.86
N VAL A 53 9.24 0.50 -2.82
CA VAL A 53 8.14 0.02 -1.96
C VAL A 53 8.66 -0.08 -0.54
N LYS A 54 7.94 0.52 0.41
CA LYS A 54 8.29 0.48 1.82
C LYS A 54 7.15 -0.05 2.67
N SER A 55 7.45 -0.55 3.86
CA SER A 55 6.48 -0.97 4.86
C SER A 55 6.72 -0.25 6.18
N VAL A 56 5.63 0.05 6.88
CA VAL A 56 5.68 0.74 8.17
C VAL A 56 4.56 0.26 9.08
N ASN A 57 4.75 0.44 10.39
CA ASN A 57 3.67 0.36 11.36
C ASN A 57 2.91 1.69 11.40
N PHE A 58 1.61 1.63 11.20
CA PHE A 58 0.75 2.78 11.06
C PHE A 58 -0.58 2.53 11.75
N ASP A 59 -0.97 3.40 12.67
CA ASP A 59 -2.24 3.22 13.39
C ASP A 59 -3.44 3.48 12.47
N ASN A 60 -3.96 2.40 11.88
CA ASN A 60 -5.18 2.36 11.08
C ASN A 60 -6.40 1.85 11.88
N GLY A 61 -6.27 1.71 13.20
CA GLY A 61 -7.33 1.17 14.06
C GLY A 61 -7.61 -0.33 13.88
N ILE A 62 -6.78 -1.06 13.12
CA ILE A 62 -6.81 -2.53 12.98
C ILE A 62 -5.60 -3.10 13.72
N SER A 63 -5.86 -3.95 14.71
CA SER A 63 -4.78 -4.61 15.45
C SER A 63 -4.20 -5.75 14.62
N THR A 64 -2.87 -5.82 14.58
CA THR A 64 -2.12 -6.92 13.95
C THR A 64 -0.97 -7.35 14.86
N ASN A 65 -0.44 -8.56 14.63
CA ASN A 65 0.75 -9.10 15.28
C ASN A 65 2.04 -8.89 14.47
N CYS A 66 1.97 -8.30 13.27
CA CYS A 66 3.14 -7.96 12.47
C CYS A 66 3.82 -6.67 12.94
N ASP A 67 5.13 -6.55 12.63
CA ASP A 67 5.88 -5.32 12.87
C ASP A 67 5.34 -4.18 12.01
N ASN A 68 4.97 -4.44 10.75
CA ASN A 68 4.42 -3.46 9.81
C ASN A 68 3.03 -3.88 9.32
N ASN A 69 2.20 -2.90 8.96
CA ASN A 69 0.79 -3.13 8.61
C ASN A 69 0.28 -2.28 7.44
N ILE A 70 1.12 -1.44 6.84
CA ILE A 70 0.77 -0.74 5.60
C ILE A 70 1.99 -0.59 4.69
N LEU A 71 1.75 -0.68 3.38
CA LEU A 71 2.74 -0.41 2.35
C LEU A 71 2.65 1.02 1.84
N ILE A 72 3.81 1.56 1.46
CA ILE A 72 3.99 2.90 0.90
C ILE A 72 4.63 2.75 -0.48
N PHE A 73 3.99 3.34 -1.47
CA PHE A 73 4.44 3.37 -2.85
C PHE A 73 4.83 4.80 -3.25
N PRO A 74 5.88 5.00 -4.06
CA PRO A 74 6.27 6.35 -4.49
C PRO A 74 5.19 7.05 -5.31
N THR A 75 4.47 6.28 -6.14
CA THR A 75 3.41 6.76 -7.03
C THR A 75 2.34 5.69 -7.20
N LEU A 76 1.15 6.07 -7.69
CA LEU A 76 0.12 5.09 -8.09
C LEU A 76 0.61 4.17 -9.22
N GLN A 77 1.46 4.68 -10.12
CA GLN A 77 2.08 3.85 -11.15
C GLN A 77 2.96 2.77 -10.51
N ALA A 78 3.75 3.12 -9.50
CA ALA A 78 4.60 2.16 -8.79
C ALA A 78 3.79 1.08 -8.05
N TYR A 79 2.58 1.40 -7.58
CA TYR A 79 1.65 0.38 -7.06
C TYR A 79 1.23 -0.61 -8.16
N GLY A 80 0.82 -0.11 -9.32
CA GLY A 80 0.49 -0.99 -10.47
C GLY A 80 1.68 -1.79 -10.99
N ASP A 81 2.87 -1.18 -11.02
CA ASP A 81 4.11 -1.86 -11.41
C ASP A 81 4.51 -2.94 -10.39
N ALA A 82 4.20 -2.75 -9.10
CA ALA A 82 4.43 -3.75 -8.06
C ALA A 82 3.55 -4.99 -8.25
N ILE A 83 2.28 -4.81 -8.64
CA ILE A 83 1.38 -5.93 -9.00
C ILE A 83 2.02 -6.74 -10.14
N ILE A 84 2.31 -6.09 -11.27
CA ILE A 84 2.93 -6.74 -12.44
C ILE A 84 4.24 -7.45 -12.05
N LYS A 85 5.03 -6.86 -11.15
CA LYS A 85 6.31 -7.43 -10.73
C LYS A 85 6.13 -8.68 -9.88
N LEU A 86 5.16 -8.71 -8.98
CA LEU A 86 4.86 -9.87 -8.15
C LEU A 86 4.26 -11.01 -9.00
N ASP A 87 3.35 -10.70 -9.93
CA ASP A 87 2.82 -11.68 -10.88
C ASP A 87 3.95 -12.37 -11.66
N GLN A 88 4.88 -11.58 -12.20
CA GLN A 88 6.03 -12.14 -12.91
C GLN A 88 6.90 -13.03 -12.01
N LEU A 89 7.04 -12.70 -10.72
CA LEU A 89 7.82 -13.53 -9.80
C LEU A 89 7.12 -14.85 -9.49
N ILE A 90 5.78 -14.86 -9.41
CA ILE A 90 4.96 -16.08 -9.30
C ILE A 90 5.10 -16.92 -10.55
N ASP A 91 4.90 -16.33 -11.74
CA ASP A 91 5.05 -17.02 -13.02
C ASP A 91 6.45 -17.64 -13.15
N ASP A 92 7.51 -16.87 -12.87
CA ASP A 92 8.89 -17.36 -12.93
C ASP A 92 9.13 -18.52 -11.94
N HIS A 93 8.48 -18.49 -10.76
CA HIS A 93 8.59 -19.53 -9.73
C HIS A 93 7.89 -20.82 -10.16
N ASN A 94 6.66 -20.70 -10.67
CA ASN A 94 5.85 -21.81 -11.14
C ASN A 94 6.42 -22.44 -12.41
N ASP A 95 6.86 -21.62 -13.37
CA ASP A 95 7.56 -22.09 -14.58
C ASP A 95 8.82 -22.90 -14.21
N ALA A 96 9.57 -22.46 -13.19
CA ALA A 96 10.75 -23.18 -12.73
C ALA A 96 10.42 -24.53 -12.08
N PHE A 97 9.26 -24.66 -11.45
CA PHE A 97 8.76 -25.93 -10.94
C PHE A 97 8.27 -26.84 -12.08
N ASP A 98 7.50 -26.30 -13.02
CA ASP A 98 7.02 -27.03 -14.20
C ASP A 98 8.16 -27.62 -15.03
N GLN A 99 9.28 -26.91 -15.16
CA GLN A 99 10.47 -27.46 -15.83
C GLN A 99 11.09 -28.64 -15.06
N GLN A 100 10.98 -28.67 -13.73
CA GLN A 100 11.47 -29.79 -12.91
C GLN A 100 10.56 -31.01 -13.02
N THR A 101 9.26 -30.79 -13.24
CA THR A 101 8.23 -31.84 -13.29
C THR A 101 7.80 -32.22 -14.72
N ILE A 102 8.38 -31.63 -15.77
CA ILE A 102 7.97 -31.80 -17.18
C ILE A 102 7.85 -33.25 -17.70
N ASN A 103 8.54 -34.21 -17.07
CA ASN A 103 8.48 -35.63 -17.44
C ASN A 103 7.72 -36.50 -16.42
N MET A 104 7.11 -35.87 -15.41
CA MET A 104 6.26 -36.51 -14.40
C MET A 104 4.81 -36.57 -14.91
N THR A 105 4.05 -37.55 -14.44
CA THR A 105 2.58 -37.48 -14.52
C THR A 105 2.04 -36.51 -13.48
N ASP A 106 0.80 -36.03 -13.63
CA ASP A 106 0.16 -35.13 -12.65
C ASP A 106 0.27 -35.68 -11.22
N GLU A 107 -0.10 -36.94 -10.97
CA GLU A 107 0.03 -37.59 -9.65
C GLU A 107 1.48 -37.58 -9.10
N GLN A 108 2.48 -37.66 -9.98
CA GLN A 108 3.89 -37.65 -9.58
C GLN A 108 4.38 -36.22 -9.30
N ALA A 109 3.87 -35.24 -10.05
CA ALA A 109 4.15 -33.83 -9.82
C ALA A 109 3.52 -33.37 -8.50
N ASP A 110 2.28 -33.79 -8.21
CA ASP A 110 1.58 -33.53 -6.96
C ASP A 110 2.33 -34.13 -5.77
N ASP A 111 2.67 -35.43 -5.83
CA ASP A 111 3.48 -36.09 -4.80
C ASP A 111 4.85 -35.39 -4.59
N TYR A 112 5.44 -34.85 -5.66
CA TYR A 112 6.70 -34.12 -5.62
C TYR A 112 6.55 -32.72 -5.00
N ALA A 113 5.47 -32.00 -5.31
CA ALA A 113 5.13 -30.72 -4.70
C ALA A 113 4.97 -30.89 -3.19
N ASP A 114 4.18 -31.89 -2.75
CA ASP A 114 3.98 -32.23 -1.34
C ASP A 114 5.29 -32.58 -0.64
N THR A 115 6.17 -33.34 -1.30
CA THR A 115 7.44 -33.78 -0.73
C THR A 115 8.45 -32.64 -0.60
N THR A 116 8.45 -31.71 -1.54
CA THR A 116 9.38 -30.56 -1.53
C THR A 116 8.83 -29.37 -0.73
N GLY A 117 7.53 -29.39 -0.40
CA GLY A 117 6.85 -28.26 0.21
C GLY A 117 6.77 -27.08 -0.77
N PHE A 118 6.54 -27.37 -2.04
CA PHE A 118 6.37 -26.36 -3.07
C PHE A 118 5.14 -25.49 -2.73
N ASP A 119 5.32 -24.17 -2.83
CA ASP A 119 4.30 -23.17 -2.54
C ASP A 119 4.25 -22.23 -3.76
N GLU A 120 3.18 -22.32 -4.54
CA GLU A 120 2.99 -21.49 -5.74
C GLU A 120 3.08 -19.98 -5.43
N ASN A 121 2.77 -19.59 -4.19
CA ASN A 121 2.78 -18.23 -3.70
C ASN A 121 4.05 -17.87 -2.89
N GLU A 122 5.10 -18.72 -2.93
CA GLU A 122 6.36 -18.47 -2.22
C GLU A 122 6.94 -17.06 -2.49
N PRO A 123 6.85 -16.48 -3.71
CA PRO A 123 7.29 -15.11 -3.94
C PRO A 123 6.51 -14.06 -3.13
N LEU A 124 5.20 -14.25 -2.95
CA LEU A 124 4.36 -13.34 -2.16
C LEU A 124 4.69 -13.45 -0.68
N THR A 125 4.82 -14.68 -0.15
CA THR A 125 5.16 -14.90 1.26
C THR A 125 6.55 -14.33 1.60
N LYS A 126 7.53 -14.48 0.71
CA LYS A 126 8.87 -13.86 0.84
C LYS A 126 8.80 -12.34 0.87
N PHE A 127 7.99 -11.73 0.00
CA PHE A 127 7.81 -10.28 -0.05
C PHE A 127 7.21 -9.74 1.26
N GLU A 128 6.19 -10.41 1.76
CA GLU A 128 5.53 -10.05 3.02
C GLU A 128 6.48 -10.21 4.22
N ASP A 129 7.24 -11.32 4.27
CA ASP A 129 8.14 -11.62 5.37
C ASP A 129 9.36 -10.69 5.41
N GLU A 130 9.95 -10.31 4.26
CA GLU A 130 11.07 -9.36 4.23
C GLU A 130 10.66 -7.98 4.75
N LEU A 131 9.40 -7.59 4.49
CA LEU A 131 8.80 -6.35 4.96
C LEU A 131 8.17 -6.48 6.35
N LYS A 132 8.14 -7.70 6.92
CA LYS A 132 7.42 -8.02 8.16
C LYS A 132 6.00 -7.46 8.17
N PHE A 133 5.35 -7.58 7.02
CA PHE A 133 4.09 -6.95 6.71
C PHE A 133 2.94 -7.95 6.85
N CYS A 134 1.86 -7.53 7.51
CA CYS A 134 0.62 -8.29 7.53
C CYS A 134 -0.28 -7.80 6.39
N SER A 135 -0.33 -8.58 5.31
CA SER A 135 -1.16 -8.33 4.15
C SER A 135 -2.58 -8.85 4.33
N LEU A 136 -3.50 -8.39 3.49
CA LEU A 136 -4.84 -8.94 3.34
C LEU A 136 -4.78 -10.42 2.91
N ARG A 137 -3.83 -10.77 2.03
CA ARG A 137 -3.60 -12.14 1.55
C ARG A 137 -3.35 -13.12 2.69
N LYS A 138 -2.36 -12.80 3.54
CA LYS A 138 -1.97 -13.61 4.70
C LYS A 138 -3.10 -13.75 5.72
N GLU A 139 -3.92 -12.73 5.88
CA GLU A 139 -5.11 -12.78 6.73
C GLU A 139 -6.17 -13.74 6.14
N ILE A 140 -6.47 -13.64 4.85
CA ILE A 140 -7.42 -14.52 4.15
C ILE A 140 -6.95 -15.97 4.22
N GLU A 141 -5.68 -16.26 3.91
CA GLU A 141 -5.11 -17.62 4.02
C GLU A 141 -5.23 -18.18 5.44
N THR A 142 -4.95 -17.34 6.45
CA THR A 142 -5.07 -17.75 7.85
C THR A 142 -6.52 -18.10 8.21
N GLN A 143 -7.48 -17.29 7.74
CA GLN A 143 -8.90 -17.54 7.94
C GLN A 143 -9.37 -18.76 7.15
N GLU A 144 -8.88 -18.96 5.93
CA GLU A 144 -9.22 -20.09 5.08
C GLU A 144 -8.73 -21.41 5.69
N ALA A 145 -7.49 -21.47 6.18
CA ALA A 145 -6.98 -22.65 6.88
C ALA A 145 -7.85 -23.01 8.12
N GLN A 146 -8.29 -21.99 8.87
CA GLN A 146 -9.20 -22.19 10.00
C GLN A 146 -10.59 -22.64 9.56
N TRP A 147 -11.08 -22.13 8.44
CA TRP A 147 -12.36 -22.51 7.86
C TRP A 147 -12.33 -23.94 7.33
N LEU A 148 -11.29 -24.32 6.58
CA LEU A 148 -11.05 -25.68 6.06
C LEU A 148 -10.99 -26.72 7.18
N ALA A 149 -10.32 -26.39 8.30
CA ALA A 149 -10.24 -27.28 9.46
C ALA A 149 -11.61 -27.57 10.13
N GLN A 150 -12.63 -26.76 9.86
CA GLN A 150 -13.99 -26.94 10.36
C GLN A 150 -14.92 -27.62 9.33
N GLN A 151 -14.47 -27.77 8.08
CA GLN A 151 -15.28 -28.40 7.05
C GLN A 151 -15.27 -29.93 7.18
N THR A 152 -16.35 -30.54 6.68
CA THR A 152 -16.39 -32.00 6.44
C THR A 152 -16.35 -32.22 4.94
N ASP A 153 -15.59 -33.22 4.52
CA ASP A 153 -15.47 -33.58 3.11
C ASP A 153 -16.85 -33.76 2.45
N GLY A 154 -17.05 -33.11 1.30
CA GLY A 154 -18.32 -33.07 0.57
C GLY A 154 -19.44 -32.18 1.16
N ALA A 155 -19.23 -31.48 2.28
CA ALA A 155 -20.23 -30.60 2.92
C ALA A 155 -19.70 -29.18 3.21
N TRP A 156 -19.07 -28.56 2.21
CA TRP A 156 -18.38 -27.28 2.33
C TRP A 156 -19.37 -26.12 2.41
N ASN A 157 -19.25 -25.24 3.41
CA ASN A 157 -20.07 -24.03 3.52
C ASN A 157 -19.45 -22.87 2.73
N ILE A 158 -19.56 -22.93 1.40
CA ILE A 158 -18.97 -21.94 0.48
C ILE A 158 -19.43 -20.51 0.77
N SER A 159 -20.68 -20.33 1.25
CA SER A 159 -21.21 -19.00 1.58
C SER A 159 -20.53 -18.31 2.78
N ALA A 160 -19.67 -19.03 3.49
CA ALA A 160 -18.85 -18.50 4.57
C ALA A 160 -17.35 -18.62 4.26
N SER A 161 -16.99 -18.82 3.00
CA SER A 161 -15.59 -18.86 2.57
C SER A 161 -14.95 -17.50 2.84
N PRO A 162 -13.83 -17.42 3.57
CA PRO A 162 -13.07 -16.18 3.73
C PRO A 162 -12.54 -15.62 2.40
N ASP A 163 -12.38 -16.49 1.41
CA ASP A 163 -11.90 -16.14 0.07
C ASP A 163 -12.98 -15.51 -0.83
N ASP A 164 -14.24 -15.42 -0.37
CA ASP A 164 -15.30 -14.63 -1.03
C ASP A 164 -15.10 -13.11 -0.76
N HIS A 165 -13.92 -12.60 -1.11
CA HIS A 165 -13.52 -11.22 -0.94
C HIS A 165 -13.61 -10.46 -2.28
N PHE A 166 -13.98 -9.17 -2.25
CA PHE A 166 -14.19 -8.36 -3.45
C PHE A 166 -12.91 -8.05 -4.26
N ILE A 167 -11.76 -8.34 -3.67
CA ILE A 167 -10.45 -8.37 -4.33
C ILE A 167 -10.15 -9.85 -4.43
N ASP A 168 -10.06 -10.39 -5.63
CA ASP A 168 -9.91 -11.82 -5.94
C ASP A 168 -8.49 -12.18 -6.41
N ASP A 169 -7.62 -11.18 -6.55
CA ASP A 169 -6.24 -11.34 -6.97
C ASP A 169 -5.27 -11.42 -5.77
N GLU A 170 -4.54 -12.52 -5.64
CA GLU A 170 -3.60 -12.79 -4.55
C GLU A 170 -2.45 -11.78 -4.50
N THR A 171 -1.94 -11.38 -5.67
CA THR A 171 -0.90 -10.36 -5.78
C THR A 171 -1.39 -9.01 -5.26
N GLU A 172 -2.59 -8.60 -5.66
CA GLU A 172 -3.19 -7.36 -5.16
C GLU A 172 -3.42 -7.44 -3.64
N ARG A 173 -3.93 -8.56 -3.13
CA ARG A 173 -4.10 -8.80 -1.69
C ARG A 173 -2.76 -8.75 -0.93
N ALA A 174 -1.66 -9.19 -1.54
CA ALA A 174 -0.31 -9.16 -0.95
C ALA A 174 0.22 -7.73 -0.76
N LEU A 175 -0.35 -6.74 -1.48
CA LEU A 175 0.06 -5.35 -1.44
C LEU A 175 -0.82 -4.45 -0.55
N LEU A 176 -1.84 -5.04 0.08
CA LEU A 176 -2.86 -4.30 0.82
C LEU A 176 -2.83 -4.66 2.31
N SER A 177 -3.05 -3.67 3.17
CA SER A 177 -3.28 -3.92 4.60
C SER A 177 -4.52 -4.80 4.81
N LEU A 178 -4.71 -5.31 6.04
CA LEU A 178 -5.93 -6.00 6.46
C LEU A 178 -7.21 -5.20 6.18
N GLY A 179 -7.12 -3.88 6.13
CA GLY A 179 -8.22 -2.97 5.81
C GLY A 179 -8.35 -2.67 4.31
N SER A 180 -7.64 -3.38 3.43
CA SER A 180 -7.56 -3.08 2.01
C SER A 180 -6.98 -1.68 1.72
N GLU A 181 -5.96 -1.28 2.49
CA GLU A 181 -5.34 0.05 2.38
C GLU A 181 -3.88 0.02 1.92
N PHE A 182 -3.45 1.12 1.30
CA PHE A 182 -2.07 1.41 0.97
C PHE A 182 -1.83 2.93 0.93
N ILE A 183 -0.57 3.35 0.98
CA ILE A 183 -0.18 4.77 0.94
C ILE A 183 0.59 5.05 -0.35
N VAL A 184 0.36 6.22 -0.94
CA VAL A 184 1.14 6.72 -2.08
C VAL A 184 1.74 8.07 -1.75
N GLY A 185 3.01 8.26 -2.12
CA GLY A 185 3.67 9.57 -2.16
C GLY A 185 5.05 9.54 -1.55
N ASP A 186 5.61 10.74 -1.38
CA ASP A 186 6.87 10.97 -0.69
C ASP A 186 6.82 12.28 0.10
N CYS A 187 7.87 12.56 0.85
CA CYS A 187 7.99 13.80 1.63
C CYS A 187 7.89 15.09 0.83
N ARG A 188 8.22 15.06 -0.46
CA ARG A 188 8.22 16.25 -1.31
C ARG A 188 6.83 16.53 -1.84
N THR A 189 6.06 15.48 -2.09
CA THR A 189 4.73 15.52 -2.72
C THR A 189 3.59 15.39 -1.71
N GLY A 190 3.90 14.96 -0.49
CA GLY A 190 2.91 14.57 0.50
C GLY A 190 2.48 13.11 0.30
N TYR A 191 1.90 12.54 1.35
CA TYR A 191 1.38 11.18 1.33
C TYR A 191 -0.14 11.18 1.21
N THR A 192 -0.69 10.16 0.58
CA THR A 192 -2.13 9.96 0.41
C THR A 192 -2.46 8.50 0.75
N LEU A 193 -3.40 8.30 1.68
CA LEU A 193 -3.95 6.99 2.00
C LEU A 193 -5.02 6.63 0.96
N TYR A 194 -4.95 5.40 0.46
CA TYR A 194 -5.94 4.79 -0.41
C TYR A 194 -6.60 3.63 0.31
N LYS A 195 -7.91 3.48 0.15
CA LYS A 195 -8.68 2.33 0.61
C LYS A 195 -9.50 1.77 -0.54
N ARG A 196 -9.35 0.46 -0.79
CA ARG A 196 -10.01 -0.25 -1.88
C ARG A 196 -11.44 -0.66 -1.51
N TYR A 197 -12.29 -0.67 -2.53
CA TYR A 197 -13.66 -1.19 -2.53
C TYR A 197 -13.91 -1.93 -3.86
N ASP A 198 -15.01 -2.68 -3.94
CA ASP A 198 -15.45 -3.40 -5.14
C ASP A 198 -15.56 -2.49 -6.38
N TRP A 199 -15.96 -1.23 -6.20
CA TRP A 199 -16.11 -0.25 -7.28
C TRP A 199 -14.86 0.58 -7.57
N GLY A 200 -13.78 0.46 -6.78
CA GLY A 200 -12.56 1.26 -6.98
C GLY A 200 -11.81 1.57 -5.69
N TYR A 201 -11.53 2.84 -5.45
CA TYR A 201 -10.87 3.31 -4.24
C TYR A 201 -11.35 4.69 -3.83
N VAL A 202 -11.24 4.97 -2.54
CA VAL A 202 -11.27 6.33 -1.98
C VAL A 202 -9.86 6.73 -1.57
N SER A 203 -9.59 8.04 -1.58
CA SER A 203 -8.29 8.56 -1.17
C SER A 203 -8.42 9.72 -0.18
N PHE A 204 -7.42 9.84 0.70
CA PHE A 204 -7.34 10.90 1.71
C PHE A 204 -5.90 11.40 1.85
N PRO A 205 -5.64 12.71 1.65
CA PRO A 205 -4.33 13.29 1.87
C PRO A 205 -3.90 13.20 3.35
N LEU A 206 -2.74 12.60 3.61
CA LEU A 206 -2.14 12.49 4.93
C LEU A 206 -1.29 13.74 5.22
N ASN A 207 -1.94 14.77 5.75
CA ASN A 207 -1.25 15.98 6.21
C ASN A 207 -0.71 15.85 7.65
N ASP A 208 -1.18 14.84 8.39
CA ASP A 208 -0.87 14.57 9.80
C ASP A 208 -1.20 13.08 10.09
N PRO A 209 -0.27 12.27 10.63
CA PRO A 209 -0.50 10.85 10.88
C PRO A 209 -1.63 10.59 11.90
N SER A 210 -1.89 11.55 12.80
CA SER A 210 -2.97 11.44 13.80
C SER A 210 -4.37 11.53 13.17
N GLN A 211 -4.49 11.95 11.91
CA GLN A 211 -5.77 12.07 11.21
C GLN A 211 -6.24 10.76 10.57
N VAL A 212 -5.44 9.71 10.59
CA VAL A 212 -5.72 8.44 9.92
C VAL A 212 -6.94 7.75 10.49
N SER A 213 -7.00 7.66 11.83
CA SER A 213 -8.20 7.14 12.51
C SER A 213 -9.46 7.93 12.15
N GLN A 214 -9.35 9.24 11.91
CA GLN A 214 -10.47 10.08 11.47
C GLN A 214 -10.81 9.85 10.00
N ALA A 215 -9.81 9.70 9.12
CA ALA A 215 -10.00 9.37 7.71
C ALA A 215 -10.68 8.01 7.52
N LEU A 216 -10.21 6.99 8.24
CA LEU A 216 -10.78 5.65 8.23
C LEU A 216 -12.19 5.61 8.85
N ALA A 217 -12.44 6.40 9.89
CA ALA A 217 -13.80 6.58 10.42
C ALA A 217 -14.75 7.24 9.41
N ALA A 218 -14.27 8.20 8.62
CA ALA A 218 -15.05 8.80 7.55
C ALA A 218 -15.37 7.79 6.42
N PHE A 219 -14.49 6.82 6.18
CA PHE A 219 -14.68 5.80 5.16
C PHE A 219 -15.74 4.75 5.48
N LYS A 220 -16.06 4.51 6.75
CA LYS A 220 -17.17 3.65 7.19
C LYS A 220 -18.56 4.12 6.72
N GLN A 221 -18.66 5.29 6.08
CA GLN A 221 -19.91 5.78 5.48
C GLN A 221 -20.12 5.34 4.02
N PHE A 222 -19.11 4.73 3.39
CA PHE A 222 -19.16 4.27 2.00
C PHE A 222 -19.30 2.74 1.84
N THR A 223 -19.35 2.02 2.96
CA THR A 223 -19.74 0.61 3.09
C THR A 223 -21.23 0.49 3.37
#